data_AF-A0A7L0XLE2-F1
#
_entry.id   AF-A0A7L0XLE2-F1
#
_cell.length_a   1.000
_cell.length_b   1.000
_cell.length_c   1.000
_cell.angle_alpha   90.00
_cell.angle_beta   90.00
_cell.angle_gamma   90.00
#
_symmetry.space_group_name_H-M   'P 1'
#
loop_
_entity.id
_entity.type
_entity.pdbx_description
1 polymer ?
#
loop_
_entity_poly.entity_id
_entity_poly.type
_entity_poly.pdbx_seq_one_letter_code
_entity_poly.pdbx_strand_id
1 'polypeptide(L)'
;AAATPGLWVQAAPGGALRVRWPPAPPGASLRLSWLRPGGGAVTETLVRGERGEYVVRALQPRAPYRVCLAALEPPTAPPLCTQARAGAGDPSPGSPGAPAGDTPTMLPPAAALGASAAAAAGVILGVLGGWWRRRRRR
;
A
#
# COMPACT_ATOMS: atom_id res chain seq x y z
N ALA A 1 11.30 0.93 -13.15
CA ALA A 1 10.37 1.02 -12.01
C ALA A 1 11.16 1.49 -10.80
N ALA A 2 10.84 2.66 -10.23
CA ALA A 2 11.57 3.18 -9.07
C ALA A 2 11.14 2.39 -7.83
N ALA A 3 11.89 1.34 -7.50
CA ALA A 3 11.83 0.73 -6.18
C ALA A 3 12.28 1.80 -5.18
N THR A 4 11.37 2.30 -4.36
CA THR A 4 11.73 3.16 -3.23
C THR A 4 12.66 2.35 -2.33
N PRO A 5 13.95 2.71 -2.17
CA PRO A 5 14.87 1.85 -1.47
C PRO A 5 14.50 1.81 0.02
N GLY A 6 14.02 0.66 0.48
CA GLY A 6 13.95 0.31 1.90
C GLY A 6 12.66 0.65 2.66
N LEU A 7 11.51 0.92 2.02
CA LEU A 7 10.23 1.00 2.75
C LEU A 7 9.17 0.15 2.08
N TRP A 8 8.74 -0.91 2.76
CA TRP A 8 7.70 -1.82 2.30
C TRP A 8 6.44 -1.64 3.15
N VAL A 9 5.30 -1.45 2.49
CA VAL A 9 4.00 -1.34 3.17
C VAL A 9 3.05 -2.37 2.58
N GLN A 10 2.46 -3.18 3.45
CA GLN A 10 1.51 -4.21 3.11
C GLN A 10 0.18 -3.94 3.82
N ALA A 11 -0.92 -4.19 3.13
CA ALA A 11 -2.25 -4.16 3.74
C ALA A 11 -2.37 -5.30 4.76
N ALA A 12 -2.90 -5.00 5.94
CA ALA A 12 -3.22 -6.00 6.96
C ALA A 12 -4.73 -5.97 7.27
N PRO A 13 -5.34 -7.12 7.63
CA PRO A 13 -6.75 -7.21 7.94
C PRO A 13 -7.17 -6.25 9.07
N GLY A 14 -8.44 -5.86 9.05
CA GLY A 14 -9.03 -5.03 10.11
C GLY A 14 -8.64 -3.55 10.02
N GLY A 15 -8.40 -3.04 8.81
CA GLY A 15 -7.98 -1.65 8.64
C GLY A 15 -6.59 -1.40 9.22
N ALA A 16 -5.64 -2.27 8.91
CA ALA A 16 -4.27 -2.16 9.35
C ALA A 16 -3.29 -2.05 8.17
N LEU A 17 -2.12 -1.51 8.45
CA LEU A 17 -0.98 -1.45 7.53
C LEU A 17 0.26 -1.99 8.23
N ARG A 18 0.90 -2.97 7.62
CA ARG A 18 2.19 -3.52 8.06
C ARG A 18 3.29 -2.78 7.31
N VAL A 19 4.07 -1.99 8.05
CA VAL A 19 5.17 -1.19 7.53
C VAL A 19 6.48 -1.88 7.91
N ARG A 20 7.37 -2.09 6.95
CA ARG A 20 8.67 -2.74 7.13
C ARG A 20 9.77 -1.89 6.50
N TRP A 21 10.94 -1.88 7.12
CA TRP A 21 12.13 -1.17 6.66
C TRP A 21 13.40 -1.95 7.04
N PRO A 22 14.54 -1.71 6.37
CA PRO A 22 15.82 -2.29 6.75
C PRO A 22 16.16 -1.95 8.21
N PRO A 23 16.61 -2.91 9.03
CA PRO A 23 17.05 -2.64 10.39
C PRO A 23 18.08 -1.50 10.42
N ALA A 24 17.80 -0.47 11.20
CA ALA A 24 18.76 0.61 11.45
C ALA A 24 19.73 0.20 12.59
N PRO A 25 20.84 0.94 12.78
CA PRO A 25 21.77 0.69 13.87
C PRO A 25 21.12 0.72 15.27
N PRO A 26 21.72 0.06 16.27
CA PRO A 26 21.24 0.10 17.65
C PRO A 26 21.14 1.51 18.20
N GLY A 27 20.02 1.78 18.87
CA GLY A 27 19.70 3.11 19.40
C GLY A 27 19.11 4.09 18.38
N ALA A 28 19.01 3.72 17.10
CA ALA A 28 18.38 4.58 16.10
C ALA A 28 16.87 4.70 16.35
N SER A 29 16.39 5.95 16.41
CA SER A 29 14.97 6.28 16.54
C SER A 29 14.44 6.83 15.22
N LEU A 30 13.35 6.24 14.74
CA LEU A 30 12.70 6.64 13.49
C LEU A 30 11.31 7.20 13.79
N ARG A 31 10.91 8.23 13.06
CA ARG A 31 9.57 8.81 13.09
C ARG A 31 8.75 8.22 11.96
N LEU A 32 7.78 7.39 12.30
CA LEU A 32 6.78 6.86 11.38
C LEU A 32 5.56 7.77 11.42
N SER A 33 5.10 8.23 10.26
CA SER A 33 3.94 9.10 10.12
C SER A 33 3.00 8.59 9.03
N TRP A 34 1.70 8.75 9.21
CA TRP A 34 0.69 8.37 8.23
C TRP A 34 -0.45 9.39 8.18
N LEU A 35 -0.99 9.59 6.98
CA LEU A 35 -2.10 10.52 6.73
C LEU A 35 -2.98 10.03 5.58
N ARG A 36 -4.24 10.43 5.58
CA ARG A 36 -5.13 10.24 4.43
C ARG A 36 -5.02 11.41 3.44
N PRO A 37 -4.70 11.17 2.16
CA PRO A 37 -4.76 12.20 1.13
C PRO A 37 -6.20 12.71 0.99
N GLY A 38 -6.40 14.03 0.93
CA GLY A 38 -7.73 14.64 0.75
C GLY A 38 -8.49 15.01 2.02
N GLY A 39 -7.93 14.74 3.21
CA GLY A 39 -8.50 15.19 4.48
C GLY A 39 -8.13 14.28 5.65
N GLY A 40 -7.62 14.88 6.74
CA GLY A 40 -7.24 14.18 7.97
C GLY A 40 -6.00 14.79 8.64
N ALA A 41 -5.87 14.58 9.95
CA ALA A 41 -4.66 14.93 10.68
C ALA A 41 -3.53 13.93 10.36
N VAL A 42 -2.29 14.40 10.41
CA VAL A 42 -1.11 13.53 10.36
C VAL A 42 -1.00 12.84 11.71
N THR A 43 -0.98 11.52 11.72
CA THR A 43 -0.67 10.74 12.92
C THR A 43 0.78 10.30 12.84
N GLU A 44 1.46 10.30 13.98
CA GLU A 44 2.86 9.93 14.05
C GLU A 44 3.20 9.14 15.31
N THR A 45 4.24 8.34 15.20
CA THR A 45 4.76 7.56 16.30
C THR A 45 6.26 7.36 16.15
N LEU A 46 6.95 7.24 17.27
CA LEU A 46 8.37 6.93 17.31
C LEU A 46 8.55 5.42 17.39
N VAL A 47 9.32 4.89 16.45
CA VAL A 47 9.63 3.46 16.36
C VAL A 47 11.13 3.25 16.49
N ARG A 48 11.50 2.14 17.12
CA ARG A 48 12.90 1.71 17.18
C ARG A 48 13.32 1.21 15.80
N GLY A 49 14.38 1.78 15.25
CA GLY A 49 14.84 1.47 13.91
C GLY A 49 15.29 0.01 13.76
N GLU A 50 15.85 -0.59 14.82
CA GLU A 50 16.30 -1.98 14.84
C GLU A 50 15.19 -3.01 14.57
N ARG A 51 13.95 -2.71 14.97
CA ARG A 51 12.84 -3.66 14.83
C ARG A 51 12.51 -3.96 13.38
N GLY A 52 12.80 -3.03 12.46
CA GLY A 52 12.55 -3.18 11.02
C GLY A 52 11.08 -3.32 10.63
N GLU A 53 10.14 -3.17 11.58
CA GLU A 53 8.73 -3.43 11.36
C GLU A 53 7.82 -2.72 12.39
N TYR A 54 6.67 -2.24 11.91
CA TYR A 54 5.59 -1.72 12.72
C TYR A 54 4.22 -1.93 12.07
N VAL A 55 3.21 -2.24 12.88
CA VAL A 55 1.83 -2.41 12.41
C VAL A 55 0.99 -1.23 12.86
N VAL A 56 0.57 -0.40 11.90
CA VAL A 56 -0.39 0.67 12.13
C VAL A 56 -1.79 0.05 12.15
N ARG A 57 -2.56 0.34 13.21
CA ARG A 57 -3.91 -0.18 13.42
C ARG A 57 -4.93 0.97 13.45
N ALA A 58 -6.20 0.62 13.57
CA ALA A 58 -7.32 1.57 13.67
C ALA A 58 -7.37 2.55 12.47
N LEU A 59 -6.94 2.08 11.29
CA LEU A 59 -7.11 2.83 10.05
C LEU A 59 -8.47 2.49 9.43
N GLN A 60 -9.03 3.46 8.73
CA GLN A 60 -10.21 3.24 7.92
C GLN A 60 -9.93 2.20 6.81
N PRO A 61 -10.65 1.07 6.75
CA PRO A 61 -10.44 0.01 5.76
C PRO A 61 -10.59 0.52 4.33
N ARG A 62 -9.83 -0.04 3.38
CA ARG A 62 -9.85 0.29 1.94
C ARG A 62 -9.49 1.74 1.57
N ALA A 63 -9.25 2.61 2.55
CA ALA A 63 -8.87 4.00 2.34
C ALA A 63 -7.37 4.12 2.00
N PRO A 64 -6.98 5.08 1.14
CA PRO A 64 -5.58 5.35 0.83
C PRO A 64 -4.91 6.10 1.99
N TYR A 65 -3.70 5.67 2.34
CA TYR A 65 -2.83 6.35 3.28
C TYR A 65 -1.46 6.61 2.65
N ARG A 66 -0.90 7.79 2.93
CA ARG A 66 0.50 8.09 2.68
C ARG A 66 1.28 7.86 3.97
N VAL A 67 2.21 6.91 3.93
CA VAL A 67 3.08 6.54 5.05
C VAL A 67 4.46 7.09 4.78
N CYS A 68 5.05 7.79 5.75
CA CYS A 68 6.38 8.36 5.66
C CYS A 68 7.22 7.95 6.87
N LEU A 69 8.46 7.55 6.64
CA LEU A 69 9.44 7.16 7.65
C LEU A 69 10.64 8.10 7.57
N ALA A 70 11.00 8.73 8.69
CA ALA A 70 12.14 9.64 8.79
C ALA A 70 13.08 9.22 9.92
N ALA A 71 14.40 9.31 9.70
CA ALA A 71 15.36 9.18 10.79
C ALA A 71 15.35 10.47 11.63
N LEU A 72 15.39 10.34 12.96
CA LEU A 72 15.39 11.50 13.85
C LEU A 72 16.78 12.16 13.94
N GLU A 73 17.86 11.40 14.08
CA GLU A 73 19.21 11.96 14.26
C GLU A 73 20.33 10.97 13.87
N PRO A 74 21.38 11.46 13.18
CA PRO A 74 21.30 12.57 12.22
C PRO A 74 20.42 12.16 11.03
N PRO A 75 19.70 13.07 10.35
CA PRO A 75 18.95 12.75 9.14
C PRO A 75 19.92 12.50 7.98
N THR A 76 20.54 11.31 7.96
CA THR A 76 21.47 10.86 6.91
C THR A 76 20.77 10.74 5.55
N ALA A 77 19.45 10.59 5.54
CA ALA A 77 18.66 10.38 4.34
C ALA A 77 17.33 11.16 4.38
N PRO A 78 16.79 11.55 3.21
CA PRO A 78 15.45 12.11 3.11
C PRO A 78 14.39 11.11 3.59
N PRO A 79 13.23 11.58 4.09
CA PRO A 79 12.16 10.70 4.55
C PRO A 79 11.64 9.81 3.41
N LEU A 80 11.51 8.52 3.68
CA LEU A 80 10.96 7.55 2.75
C LEU A 80 9.45 7.60 2.83
N CYS A 81 8.78 8.02 1.77
CA CYS A 81 7.32 8.08 1.70
C CYS A 81 6.79 7.10 0.65
N THR A 82 5.74 6.37 1.01
CA THR A 82 5.01 5.48 0.10
C THR A 82 3.50 5.59 0.33
N GLN A 83 2.70 5.15 -0.64
CA GLN A 83 1.25 5.11 -0.54
C GLN A 83 0.77 3.67 -0.54
N ALA A 84 -0.17 3.36 0.36
CA ALA A 84 -0.81 2.06 0.43
C ALA A 84 -2.27 2.21 0.87
N ARG A 85 -3.10 1.21 0.54
CA ARG A 85 -4.47 1.13 1.06
C ARG A 85 -4.50 0.23 2.28
N ALA A 86 -5.19 0.66 3.33
CA ALA A 86 -5.43 -0.20 4.48
C ALA A 86 -6.23 -1.44 4.07
N GLY A 87 -5.92 -2.59 4.65
CA GLY A 87 -6.61 -3.83 4.31
C GLY A 87 -8.11 -3.70 4.55
N ALA A 88 -8.89 -4.27 3.64
CA ALA A 88 -10.29 -4.54 3.92
C ALA A 88 -10.34 -5.45 5.15
N GLY A 89 -11.25 -5.16 6.10
CA GLY A 89 -11.56 -6.12 7.14
C GLY A 89 -11.89 -7.47 6.50
N ASP A 90 -11.15 -8.49 6.92
CA ASP A 90 -11.21 -9.89 6.50
C ASP A 90 -11.05 -10.17 4.98
N PRO A 91 -10.08 -10.99 4.55
CA PRO A 91 -10.31 -11.80 3.37
C PRO A 91 -11.32 -12.86 3.79
N SER A 92 -12.62 -12.60 3.63
CA SER A 92 -13.62 -13.67 3.74
C SER A 92 -13.09 -14.85 2.93
N PRO A 93 -12.83 -16.04 3.53
CA PRO A 93 -12.38 -17.21 2.80
C PRO A 93 -13.59 -17.78 2.06
N GLY A 94 -14.08 -17.03 1.09
CA GLY A 94 -15.21 -17.36 0.25
C GLY A 94 -14.77 -17.33 -1.20
N SER A 95 -13.75 -18.12 -1.56
CA SER A 95 -13.57 -18.69 -2.89
C SER A 95 -12.34 -19.59 -2.95
N PRO A 96 -12.52 -20.92 -2.84
CA PRO A 96 -11.99 -21.82 -3.82
C PRO A 96 -13.09 -22.04 -4.88
N GLY A 97 -13.36 -21.00 -5.67
CA GLY A 97 -13.96 -21.19 -6.98
C GLY A 97 -12.90 -21.75 -7.93
N ALA A 98 -12.32 -22.89 -7.58
CA ALA A 98 -11.60 -23.70 -8.53
C ALA A 98 -12.66 -24.22 -9.52
N PRO A 99 -12.54 -23.97 -10.83
CA PRO A 99 -13.21 -24.84 -11.77
C PRO A 99 -12.48 -26.19 -11.68
N ALA A 100 -12.99 -27.09 -10.84
CA ALA A 100 -12.65 -28.50 -10.96
C ALA A 100 -13.29 -29.00 -12.26
N GLY A 101 -12.59 -28.76 -13.37
CA GLY A 101 -12.73 -29.60 -14.53
C GLY A 101 -12.26 -30.99 -14.15
N ASP A 102 -13.18 -31.96 -14.24
CA ASP A 102 -12.98 -33.29 -14.84
C ASP A 102 -14.13 -34.21 -14.42
N THR A 103 -15.28 -34.05 -15.08
CA THR A 103 -16.16 -35.18 -15.36
C THR A 103 -16.17 -35.36 -16.87
N PRO A 104 -15.56 -36.42 -17.44
CA PRO A 104 -15.73 -36.74 -18.85
C PRO A 104 -17.13 -37.33 -19.05
N THR A 105 -18.17 -36.49 -19.06
CA THR A 105 -19.46 -36.86 -19.61
C THR A 105 -19.44 -36.55 -21.10
N MET A 106 -18.92 -37.54 -21.83
CA MET A 106 -19.27 -37.96 -23.19
C MET A 106 -20.38 -37.13 -23.91
N LEU A 107 -19.95 -36.30 -24.88
CA LEU A 107 -20.59 -35.87 -26.17
C LEU A 107 -21.99 -35.19 -26.16
N PRO A 108 -22.42 -34.42 -27.21
CA PRO A 108 -21.79 -34.07 -28.50
C PRO A 108 -21.69 -32.55 -28.80
N PRO A 109 -21.12 -32.13 -29.96
CA PRO A 109 -20.79 -30.74 -30.26
C PRO A 109 -21.94 -30.01 -30.97
N ALA A 110 -22.19 -28.75 -30.60
CA ALA A 110 -22.99 -27.85 -31.43
C ALA A 110 -22.51 -26.40 -31.29
N ALA A 111 -22.27 -25.79 -32.45
CA ALA A 111 -21.76 -24.46 -32.70
C ALA A 111 -22.63 -23.32 -32.15
N ALA A 112 -22.00 -22.18 -31.85
CA ALA A 112 -22.43 -20.81 -32.19
C ALA A 112 -21.50 -19.82 -31.46
N LEU A 113 -20.56 -19.16 -32.14
CA LEU A 113 -20.69 -17.84 -32.78
C LEU A 113 -20.94 -16.67 -31.81
N GLY A 114 -19.99 -15.73 -31.82
CA GLY A 114 -20.17 -14.31 -31.47
C GLY A 114 -19.52 -13.90 -30.15
N ALA A 115 -18.89 -12.74 -30.00
CA ALA A 115 -18.55 -11.66 -30.91
C ALA A 115 -17.52 -10.78 -30.17
N SER A 116 -16.57 -10.19 -30.90
CA SER A 116 -15.56 -9.26 -30.39
C SER A 116 -16.18 -7.94 -29.95
N ALA A 117 -15.69 -7.33 -28.86
CA ALA A 117 -15.87 -5.89 -28.61
C ALA A 117 -14.58 -5.29 -28.03
N ALA A 118 -14.09 -4.27 -28.72
CA ALA A 118 -12.82 -3.59 -28.55
C ALA A 118 -12.92 -2.37 -27.61
N ALA A 119 -11.74 -1.85 -27.27
CA ALA A 119 -11.44 -0.50 -26.75
C ALA A 119 -11.86 -0.22 -25.29
N ALA A 120 -11.10 0.52 -24.47
CA ALA A 120 -10.16 1.58 -24.78
C ALA A 120 -9.08 1.74 -23.70
N ALA A 121 -7.91 2.23 -24.13
CA ALA A 121 -6.86 2.73 -23.27
C ALA A 121 -7.33 3.98 -22.50
N GLY A 122 -7.19 3.95 -21.17
CA GLY A 122 -7.44 5.07 -20.28
C GLY A 122 -6.13 5.72 -19.80
N VAL A 123 -5.90 6.93 -20.30
CA VAL A 123 -4.74 7.82 -20.17
C VAL A 123 -4.29 8.08 -18.72
N ILE A 124 -2.98 8.01 -18.50
CA ILE A 124 -2.27 8.49 -17.31
C ILE A 124 -2.02 9.99 -17.45
N LEU A 125 -2.71 10.81 -16.66
CA LEU A 125 -2.38 12.20 -16.32
C LEU A 125 -2.55 12.29 -14.79
N GLY A 126 -1.57 12.63 -13.96
CA GLY A 126 -0.50 13.60 -14.14
C GLY A 126 -0.71 14.77 -13.18
N VAL A 127 -0.69 14.55 -11.85
CA VAL A 127 -0.58 15.65 -10.85
C VAL A 127 0.15 15.13 -9.59
N LEU A 128 1.48 15.04 -9.62
CA LEU A 128 2.32 14.67 -8.47
C LEU A 128 3.33 15.76 -8.04
N GLY A 129 3.18 17.00 -8.49
CA GLY A 129 4.09 18.10 -8.14
C GLY A 129 3.34 19.30 -7.61
N GLY A 130 3.32 19.52 -6.28
CA GLY A 130 2.77 20.78 -5.77
C GLY A 130 2.85 21.04 -4.26
N TRP A 131 2.88 20.01 -3.41
CA TRP A 131 2.64 20.22 -1.97
C TRP A 131 3.88 20.29 -1.07
N TRP A 132 5.09 20.13 -1.61
CA TRP A 132 6.32 20.10 -0.79
C TRP A 132 7.04 21.44 -0.60
N ARG A 133 6.54 22.54 -1.18
CA ARG A 133 7.28 23.81 -1.26
C ARG A 133 6.69 24.98 -0.45
N ARG A 134 6.02 24.74 0.69
CA ARG A 134 5.47 25.85 1.51
C ARG A 134 5.41 25.65 3.03
N ARG A 135 6.43 25.03 3.64
CA ARG A 135 6.68 25.14 5.09
C ARG A 135 8.16 25.34 5.43
N ARG A 136 8.79 26.28 4.74
CA ARG A 136 9.94 27.01 5.29
C ARG A 136 9.65 28.48 5.10
N ARG A 137 9.49 29.20 6.22
CA ARG A 137 9.77 30.61 6.49
C ARG A 137 8.70 31.18 7.42
N ARG A 138 9.22 31.60 8.58
CA ARG A 138 8.64 32.36 9.68
C ARG A 138 7.93 31.51 10.71
#